data_AF-A0A197KFP4-F1
#
_entry.id   AF-A0A197KFP4-F1
#
_cell.length_a   1.000
_cell.length_b   1.000
_cell.length_c   1.000
_cell.angle_alpha   90.00
_cell.angle_beta   90.00
_cell.angle_gamma   90.00
#
_symmetry.space_group_name_H-M   'P 1'
#
loop_
_entity.id
_entity.type
_entity.pdbx_description
1 polymer ?
#
loop_
_entity_poly.entity_id
_entity_poly.type
_entity_poly.pdbx_seq_one_letter_code
_entity_poly.pdbx_strand_id
1 'polypeptide(L)'
;YEVERVVGHRHTKGKLQYYLKWNGYDSDENTWENKENVFCRDLVEAYWSGVEGVVSNNNNNSNNNGSSSGSSSNDSSWMPPKRWASWEDKVDSILTVERSDQKLLIRLLWSNGKETHHPIEEAHQKCPQKLIQFYEAHIKF
;
A
#
# COMPACT_ATOMS: atom_id res chain seq x y z
N TYR A 1 20.37 4.54 -16.69
CA TYR A 1 19.64 4.39 -15.43
C TYR A 1 19.07 2.99 -15.38
N GLU A 2 19.20 2.31 -14.25
CA GLU A 2 18.66 0.95 -14.06
C GLU A 2 17.36 1.03 -13.26
N VAL A 3 16.33 0.31 -13.70
CA VAL A 3 15.02 0.31 -13.05
C VAL A 3 15.06 -0.67 -11.87
N GLU A 4 14.80 -0.18 -10.66
CA GLU A 4 14.67 -1.01 -9.45
C GLU A 4 13.33 -1.75 -9.46
N ARG A 5 12.24 -1.03 -9.76
CA ARG A 5 10.88 -1.59 -9.80
C ARG A 5 9.87 -0.67 -10.49
N VAL A 6 8.78 -1.28 -10.95
CA VAL A 6 7.57 -0.56 -11.35
C VAL A 6 6.74 -0.26 -10.10
N VAL A 7 6.59 1.02 -9.79
CA VAL A 7 5.82 1.50 -8.61
C VAL A 7 4.34 1.58 -8.94
N GLY A 8 4.00 1.95 -10.17
CA GLY A 8 2.63 2.19 -10.59
C GLY A 8 2.46 2.23 -12.10
N HIS A 9 1.21 2.28 -12.55
CA HIS A 9 0.87 2.54 -13.93
C HIS A 9 -0.29 3.54 -14.02
N ARG A 10 -0.37 4.28 -15.13
CA ARG A 10 -1.50 5.16 -15.46
C ARG A 10 -1.76 5.15 -16.96
N HIS A 11 -3.00 5.43 -17.33
CA HIS A 11 -3.38 5.64 -18.72
C HIS A 11 -3.65 7.13 -18.95
N THR A 12 -2.83 7.77 -19.80
CA THR A 12 -2.98 9.19 -20.15
C THR A 12 -3.09 9.31 -21.66
N LYS A 13 -4.17 9.93 -22.16
CA LYS A 13 -4.42 10.11 -23.61
C LYS A 13 -4.30 8.81 -24.43
N GLY A 14 -4.77 7.69 -23.88
CA GLY A 14 -4.69 6.37 -24.52
C GLY A 14 -3.31 5.72 -24.50
N LYS A 15 -2.31 6.33 -23.86
CA LYS A 15 -0.96 5.78 -23.71
C LYS A 15 -0.76 5.27 -22.29
N LEU A 16 -0.29 4.02 -22.18
CA LEU A 16 0.10 3.42 -20.91
C LEU A 16 1.48 3.96 -20.50
N GLN A 17 1.56 4.46 -19.26
CA GLN A 17 2.79 4.93 -18.65
C GLN A 17 3.02 4.20 -17.32
N TYR A 18 4.28 3.94 -17.01
CA TYR A 18 4.72 3.33 -15.76
C TYR A 18 5.47 4.34 -14.91
N TYR A 19 5.22 4.32 -13.62
CA TYR A 19 5.98 5.07 -12.63
C TYR A 19 7.14 4.20 -12.17
N LEU A 20 8.37 4.57 -12.53
CA LEU A 20 9.56 3.75 -12.30
C LEU A 20 10.33 4.27 -11.10
N LYS A 21 10.76 3.34 -10.24
CA LYS A 21 11.76 3.58 -9.21
C LYS A 21 13.13 3.24 -9.80
N TRP A 22 14.05 4.19 -9.74
CA TRP A 22 15.41 4.01 -10.24
C TRP A 22 16.34 3.45 -9.16
N ASN A 23 17.16 2.47 -9.53
CA ASN A 23 18.11 1.83 -8.63
C ASN A 23 19.20 2.82 -8.21
N GLY A 24 19.42 2.98 -6.91
CA GLY A 24 20.42 3.89 -6.35
C GLY A 24 19.99 5.37 -6.27
N TYR A 25 18.74 5.71 -6.60
CA TYR A 25 18.19 7.06 -6.46
C TYR A 25 17.10 7.08 -5.39
N ASP A 26 16.72 8.26 -4.87
CA ASP A 26 15.61 8.39 -3.92
C ASP A 26 14.24 8.31 -4.62
N SER A 27 13.15 8.14 -3.87
CA SER A 27 11.79 8.01 -4.44
C SER A 27 11.28 9.29 -5.11
N ASP A 28 11.87 10.44 -4.77
CA ASP A 28 11.55 11.73 -5.40
C ASP A 28 12.03 11.83 -6.85
N GLU A 29 13.02 11.02 -7.24
CA GLU A 29 13.56 10.94 -8.61
C GLU A 29 12.75 10.01 -9.52
N ASN A 30 11.66 9.44 -9.03
CA ASN A 30 10.82 8.54 -9.82
C ASN A 30 10.14 9.29 -10.98
N THR A 31 10.19 8.74 -12.18
CA THR A 31 9.62 9.35 -13.38
C THR A 31 8.53 8.50 -14.02
N TRP A 32 7.67 9.14 -14.81
CA TRP A 32 6.65 8.47 -15.63
C TRP A 32 7.20 8.15 -17.01
N GLU A 33 7.49 6.89 -17.26
CA GLU A 33 7.99 6.41 -18.54
C GLU A 33 6.87 5.78 -19.36
N ASN A 34 6.86 6.01 -20.68
CA ASN A 34 5.89 5.37 -21.57
C ASN A 34 6.16 3.86 -21.63
N LYS A 35 5.12 3.04 -21.79
CA LYS A 35 5.26 1.58 -22.02
C LYS A 35 6.32 1.26 -23.08
N GLU A 36 6.35 2.04 -24.15
CA GLU A 36 7.28 1.88 -25.28
C GLU A 36 8.74 2.16 -24.90
N ASN A 37 8.99 2.92 -23.83
CA ASN A 37 10.32 3.26 -23.31
C ASN A 37 10.75 2.37 -22.12
N VAL A 38 9.85 1.51 -21.61
CA VAL A 38 10.16 0.56 -20.53
C VAL A 38 10.57 -0.77 -21.14
N PHE A 39 11.88 -0.96 -21.27
CA PHE A 39 12.46 -2.18 -21.85
C PHE A 39 12.58 -3.35 -20.85
N CYS A 40 12.30 -3.13 -19.57
CA CYS A 40 12.39 -4.14 -18.51
C CYS A 40 11.10 -4.97 -18.41
N ARG A 41 10.93 -5.92 -19.34
CA ARG A 41 9.72 -6.75 -19.43
C ARG A 41 9.47 -7.57 -18.16
N ASP A 42 10.52 -8.11 -17.53
CA ASP A 42 10.42 -8.90 -16.29
C ASP A 42 9.82 -8.10 -15.12
N LEU A 43 10.24 -6.84 -14.97
CA LEU A 43 9.74 -5.96 -13.91
C LEU A 43 8.28 -5.53 -14.15
N VAL A 44 7.94 -5.29 -15.41
CA VAL A 44 6.57 -4.98 -15.82
C VAL A 44 5.67 -6.20 -15.60
N GLU A 45 6.11 -7.39 -16.00
CA GLU A 45 5.36 -8.63 -15.83
C GLU A 45 5.15 -8.98 -14.34
N ALA A 46 6.19 -8.85 -13.52
CA ALA A 46 6.08 -9.02 -12.07
C ALA A 46 5.08 -8.03 -11.45
N TYR A 47 5.06 -6.80 -11.94
CA TYR A 47 4.09 -5.79 -11.52
C TYR A 47 2.65 -6.18 -11.88
N TRP A 48 2.40 -6.61 -13.13
CA TRP A 48 1.05 -7.03 -13.56
C TRP A 48 0.59 -8.35 -12.93
N SER A 49 1.52 -9.29 -12.69
CA SER A 49 1.24 -10.56 -11.99
C SER A 49 0.66 -10.35 -10.59
N GLY A 50 1.10 -9.31 -9.88
CA GLY A 50 0.55 -8.94 -8.58
C GLY A 50 -0.69 -8.04 -8.64
N VAL A 51 -0.94 -7.36 -9.76
CA VAL A 51 -2.05 -6.40 -9.94
C VAL A 51 -3.29 -7.05 -10.55
N GLU A 52 -3.13 -8.01 -11.44
CA GLU A 52 -4.21 -8.72 -12.15
C GLU A 52 -4.34 -10.17 -11.67
N GLY A 53 -4.63 -10.34 -10.39
CA GLY A 53 -4.97 -11.65 -9.84
C GLY A 53 -6.38 -12.13 -10.22
N VAL A 54 -6.78 -12.21 -11.50
CA VAL A 54 -7.76 -13.21 -12.01
C VAL A 54 -7.71 -13.32 -13.55
N VAL A 55 -7.79 -14.56 -14.04
CA VAL A 55 -8.08 -15.03 -15.42
C VAL A 55 -6.89 -15.51 -16.28
N SER A 56 -6.43 -16.73 -15.98
CA SER A 56 -6.24 -17.77 -17.00
C SER A 56 -6.52 -19.14 -16.37
N ASN A 57 -7.59 -19.79 -16.82
CA ASN A 57 -8.06 -21.07 -16.34
C ASN A 57 -7.34 -22.23 -17.06
N ASN A 58 -7.06 -23.30 -16.31
CA ASN A 58 -6.80 -24.69 -16.72
C ASN A 58 -5.48 -25.05 -17.44
N ASN A 59 -4.53 -25.67 -16.73
CA ASN A 59 -4.38 -27.13 -16.65
C ASN A 59 -3.00 -27.58 -16.09
N ASN A 60 -3.03 -28.68 -15.34
CA ASN A 60 -1.97 -29.65 -15.03
C ASN A 60 -1.04 -29.42 -13.83
N ASN A 61 -1.42 -30.09 -12.74
CA ASN A 61 -0.64 -31.14 -12.06
C ASN A 61 0.82 -30.84 -11.69
N SER A 62 1.07 -30.59 -10.39
CA SER A 62 2.01 -31.40 -9.62
C SER A 62 1.79 -31.24 -8.11
N ASN A 63 1.55 -32.39 -7.47
CA ASN A 63 1.77 -32.67 -6.06
C ASN A 63 3.15 -32.18 -5.59
N ASN A 64 3.22 -31.55 -4.42
CA ASN A 64 3.71 -32.28 -3.24
C ASN A 64 3.44 -31.57 -1.90
N ASN A 65 3.16 -32.43 -0.93
CA ASN A 65 2.74 -32.19 0.44
C ASN A 65 3.77 -31.49 1.31
N GLY A 66 3.28 -30.81 2.35
CA GLY A 66 4.06 -30.30 3.47
C GLY A 66 3.23 -29.62 4.57
N SER A 67 2.19 -30.31 5.06
CA SER A 67 1.58 -30.27 6.40
C SER A 67 1.85 -29.05 7.30
N SER A 68 0.89 -28.17 7.55
CA SER A 68 -0.14 -28.27 8.60
C SER A 68 0.40 -28.34 10.04
N SER A 69 0.31 -27.22 10.74
CA SER A 69 0.03 -27.20 12.18
C SER A 69 -0.85 -25.99 12.45
N GLY A 70 -2.15 -26.25 12.61
CA GLY A 70 -3.14 -25.23 12.94
C GLY A 70 -2.92 -24.68 14.35
N SER A 71 -3.39 -23.46 14.57
CA SER A 71 -4.28 -23.10 15.68
C SER A 71 -4.67 -21.63 15.57
N SER A 72 -5.98 -21.42 15.46
CA SER A 72 -6.79 -20.38 16.10
C SER A 72 -6.22 -18.99 16.40
N SER A 73 -7.06 -18.00 16.05
CA SER A 73 -7.32 -16.75 16.79
C SER A 73 -6.20 -15.71 16.85
N ASN A 74 -6.14 -14.85 15.83
CA ASN A 74 -6.31 -13.40 15.91
C ASN A 74 -5.88 -12.80 14.57
N ASP A 75 -6.86 -12.44 13.73
CA ASP A 75 -6.65 -11.77 12.44
C ASP A 75 -6.22 -10.30 12.67
N SER A 76 -5.06 -10.12 13.29
CA SER A 76 -4.42 -8.83 13.58
C SER A 76 -3.27 -8.52 12.62
N SER A 77 -3.16 -9.27 11.51
CA SER A 77 -2.12 -9.07 10.50
C SER A 77 -2.65 -8.39 9.23
N TRP A 78 -3.87 -7.85 9.28
CA TRP A 78 -4.34 -6.99 8.19
C TRP A 78 -3.64 -5.63 8.31
N MET A 79 -2.69 -5.39 7.41
CA MET A 79 -2.04 -4.08 7.26
C MET A 79 -2.53 -3.41 5.97
N PRO A 80 -2.66 -2.08 5.96
CA PRO A 80 -2.98 -1.37 4.73
C PRO A 80 -1.91 -1.63 3.66
N PRO A 81 -2.31 -2.02 2.44
CA PRO A 81 -1.41 -2.09 1.30
C PRO A 81 -0.58 -0.81 1.15
N LYS A 82 0.75 -0.95 1.19
CA LYS A 82 1.72 0.16 1.06
C LYS A 82 1.60 0.95 -0.25
N ARG A 83 0.86 0.41 -1.24
CA ARG A 83 0.53 1.04 -2.53
C ARG A 83 -0.41 2.24 -2.42
N TRP A 84 -1.06 2.47 -1.26
CA TRP A 84 -1.94 3.62 -1.08
C TRP A 84 -1.14 4.91 -0.85
N ALA A 85 -1.24 5.82 -1.83
CA ALA A 85 -0.61 7.14 -1.76
C ALA A 85 -1.26 8.03 -0.69
N SER A 86 -2.58 7.93 -0.53
CA SER A 86 -3.39 8.59 0.50
C SER A 86 -4.30 7.56 1.19
N TRP A 87 -4.55 7.80 2.46
CA TRP A 87 -5.46 7.03 3.31
C TRP A 87 -6.77 7.77 3.56
N GLU A 88 -6.95 9.00 3.07
CA GLU A 88 -8.10 9.85 3.40
C GLU A 88 -9.46 9.23 3.06
N ASP A 89 -9.58 8.62 1.87
CA ASP A 89 -10.81 7.94 1.43
C ASP A 89 -10.91 6.49 1.92
N LYS A 90 -9.91 6.00 2.65
CA LYS A 90 -9.80 4.59 3.09
C LYS A 90 -9.94 4.45 4.59
N VAL A 91 -9.48 5.45 5.34
CA VAL A 91 -9.66 5.60 6.77
C VAL A 91 -11.06 6.16 7.00
N ASP A 92 -11.83 5.42 7.76
CA ASP A 92 -13.15 5.85 8.20
C ASP A 92 -13.01 6.93 9.28
N SER A 93 -12.29 6.60 10.37
CA SER A 93 -12.12 7.47 11.53
C SER A 93 -10.89 7.10 12.35
N ILE A 94 -10.41 8.07 13.15
CA ILE A 94 -9.33 7.86 14.11
C ILE A 94 -9.96 7.47 15.44
N LEU A 95 -9.57 6.31 15.95
CA LEU A 95 -10.09 5.77 17.20
C LEU A 95 -9.41 6.44 18.41
N THR A 96 -8.08 6.35 18.47
CA THR A 96 -7.29 6.80 19.61
C THR A 96 -5.89 7.25 19.21
N VAL A 97 -5.31 8.14 20.00
CA VAL A 97 -3.90 8.50 19.93
C VAL A 97 -3.25 8.14 21.27
N GLU A 98 -2.28 7.24 21.25
CA GLU A 98 -1.56 6.75 22.41
C GLU A 98 -0.10 7.22 22.36
N ARG A 99 0.46 7.56 23.52
CA ARG A 99 1.88 7.91 23.63
C ARG A 99 2.66 6.71 24.14
N SER A 100 3.57 6.18 23.32
CA SER A 100 4.44 5.06 23.67
C SER A 100 5.90 5.46 23.48
N ASP A 101 6.68 5.42 24.56
CA ASP A 101 8.14 5.62 24.58
C ASP A 101 8.63 6.78 23.66
N GLN A 102 8.11 7.99 23.92
CA GLN A 102 8.38 9.22 23.17
C GLN A 102 7.84 9.29 21.71
N LYS A 103 7.15 8.27 21.21
CA LYS A 103 6.46 8.29 19.91
C LYS A 103 4.95 8.25 20.11
N LEU A 104 4.21 9.00 19.28
CA LEU A 104 2.74 8.95 19.27
C LEU A 104 2.30 7.91 18.25
N LEU A 105 1.52 6.94 18.72
CA LEU A 105 0.86 5.93 17.91
C LEU A 105 -0.61 6.29 17.78
N ILE A 106 -1.16 6.03 16.60
CA ILE A 106 -2.54 6.27 16.29
C ILE A 106 -3.21 4.94 15.92
N ARG A 107 -4.42 4.73 16.43
CA ARG A 107 -5.30 3.63 16.02
C ARG A 107 -6.30 4.15 14.99
N LEU A 108 -6.27 3.54 13.82
CA LEU A 108 -7.06 3.94 12.67
C LEU A 108 -8.13 2.88 12.42
N LEU A 109 -9.38 3.30 12.25
CA LEU A 109 -10.45 2.47 11.72
C LEU A 109 -10.52 2.65 10.21
N TRP A 110 -10.48 1.55 9.48
CA TRP A 110 -10.58 1.53 8.04
C TRP A 110 -12.03 1.31 7.60
N SER A 111 -12.37 1.79 6.41
CA SER A 111 -13.69 1.64 5.77
C SER A 111 -14.15 0.19 5.57
N ASN A 112 -13.24 -0.78 5.68
CA ASN A 112 -13.55 -2.21 5.67
C ASN A 112 -13.80 -2.80 7.08
N GLY A 113 -13.89 -1.96 8.11
CA GLY A 113 -14.07 -2.35 9.51
C GLY A 113 -12.83 -2.95 10.17
N LYS A 114 -11.66 -2.87 9.53
CA LYS A 114 -10.39 -3.30 10.11
C LYS A 114 -9.77 -2.16 10.91
N GLU A 115 -8.90 -2.50 11.84
CA GLU A 115 -8.18 -1.54 12.68
C GLU A 115 -6.69 -1.79 12.63
N THR A 116 -5.90 -0.73 12.55
CA THR A 116 -4.44 -0.82 12.56
C THR A 116 -3.80 0.28 13.41
N HIS A 117 -2.57 0.02 13.85
CA HIS A 117 -1.77 0.97 14.62
C HIS A 117 -0.63 1.48 13.77
N HIS A 118 -0.48 2.79 13.69
CA HIS A 118 0.57 3.44 12.90
C HIS A 118 1.22 4.58 13.69
N PRO A 119 2.48 4.95 13.36
CA PRO A 119 3.07 6.19 13.84
C PRO A 119 2.26 7.40 13.37
N ILE A 120 2.15 8.42 14.22
CA ILE A 120 1.45 9.66 13.87
C ILE A 120 2.03 10.34 12.62
N GLU A 121 3.33 10.17 12.38
CA GLU A 121 4.03 10.70 11.21
C GLU A 121 3.45 10.15 9.90
N GLU A 122 3.08 8.86 9.86
CA GLU A 122 2.41 8.25 8.71
C GLU A 122 1.02 8.86 8.51
N ALA A 123 0.27 9.09 9.59
CA ALA A 123 -1.05 9.71 9.51
C ALA A 123 -0.98 11.18 9.02
N HIS A 124 0.03 11.95 9.44
CA HIS A 124 0.27 13.30 8.93
C HIS A 124 0.48 13.29 7.41
N GLN A 125 1.22 12.32 6.89
CA GLN A 125 1.53 12.24 5.46
C GLN A 125 0.38 11.67 4.64
N LYS A 126 -0.34 10.68 5.18
CA LYS A 126 -1.30 9.85 4.42
C LYS A 126 -2.75 10.25 4.62
N CYS A 127 -3.14 10.75 5.79
CA CYS A 127 -4.51 11.20 6.07
C CYS A 127 -4.57 12.45 6.96
N PRO A 128 -3.97 13.58 6.53
CA PRO A 128 -3.91 14.79 7.33
C PRO A 128 -5.29 15.34 7.69
N GLN A 129 -6.28 15.30 6.78
CA GLN A 129 -7.62 15.84 7.07
C GLN A 129 -8.34 15.04 8.16
N LYS A 130 -8.25 13.71 8.13
CA LYS A 130 -8.84 12.85 9.17
C LYS A 130 -8.22 13.12 10.54
N LEU A 131 -6.91 13.37 10.58
CA LEU A 131 -6.19 13.71 11.80
C LEU A 131 -6.61 15.07 12.38
N ILE A 132 -6.77 16.08 11.53
CA ILE A 132 -7.29 17.38 11.94
C ILE A 132 -8.70 17.25 12.53
N GLN A 133 -9.60 16.53 11.86
CA GLN A 133 -10.97 16.30 12.35
C GLN A 133 -11.00 15.68 13.74
N PHE A 134 -10.11 14.70 14.00
CA PHE A 134 -9.99 14.09 15.32
C PHE A 134 -9.56 15.11 16.38
N TYR A 135 -8.55 15.95 16.08
CA TYR A 135 -8.12 16.98 17.01
C TYR A 135 -9.21 18.02 17.27
N GLU A 136 -9.86 18.54 16.23
CA GLU A 136 -10.96 19.51 16.38
C GLU A 136 -12.08 19.00 17.30
N ALA A 137 -12.43 17.71 17.19
CA ALA A 137 -13.45 17.10 18.04
C ALA A 137 -13.02 16.88 19.49
N HIS A 138 -11.71 16.79 19.76
CA HIS A 138 -11.14 16.49 21.08
C HIS A 138 -10.52 17.70 21.79
N ILE A 139 -10.52 18.88 21.15
CA ILE A 139 -10.17 20.14 21.82
C ILE A 139 -11.25 20.42 22.86
N LYS A 140 -10.88 20.31 24.14
CA LYS A 140 -11.70 20.78 25.26
C LYS A 140 -11.18 22.14 25.71
N PHE A 141 -12.10 23.09 25.85
CA PHE A 141 -11.87 24.41 26.44
C PHE A 141 -11.84 24.33 27.98
#